data_AF-A0A7R9TF86-F1
#
_entry.id   AF-A0A7R9TF86-F1
#
_cell.length_a   1.000
_cell.length_b   1.000
_cell.length_c   1.000
_cell.angle_alpha   90.00
_cell.angle_beta   90.00
_cell.angle_gamma   90.00
#
_symmetry.space_group_name_H-M   'P 1'
#
loop_
_entity.id
_entity.type
_entity.pdbx_description
1 polymer ?
#
loop_
_entity_poly.entity_id
_entity_poly.type
_entity_poly.pdbx_seq_one_letter_code
_entity_poly.pdbx_strand_id
1 'polypeptide(L)'
;VFFDLPRKAERLEILRRQLHKFFPANAKRSTLYKLARRVFGRPEPPVLCASDADLMDAAEATEGFSGRQIGKLASAAQAAAFACEGSGDAVLDGAMLRATVEQKRDQKRSKAAFLTGIRGGTARGSIPQATVSISAARGGVHHSKAAQPKGDASKGA
;
A
#
# COMPACT_ATOMS: atom_id res chain seq x y z
N VAL A 1 -11.82 -29.41 5.38
CA VAL A 1 -11.43 -29.44 3.96
C VAL A 1 -10.00 -28.93 3.87
N PHE A 2 -9.04 -29.80 3.55
CA PHE A 2 -7.68 -29.36 3.21
C PHE A 2 -7.73 -28.80 1.78
N PHE A 3 -7.20 -27.61 1.59
CA PHE A 3 -7.07 -26.99 0.27
C PHE A 3 -5.60 -27.01 -0.12
N ASP A 4 -5.29 -27.70 -1.22
CA ASP A 4 -3.95 -27.78 -1.74
C ASP A 4 -3.47 -26.42 -2.24
N LEU A 5 -2.15 -26.23 -2.21
CA LEU A 5 -1.54 -25.04 -2.77
C LEU A 5 -1.61 -25.10 -4.30
N PRO A 6 -1.98 -24.00 -4.96
CA PRO A 6 -2.14 -23.96 -6.41
C PRO A 6 -0.81 -24.20 -7.14
N ARG A 7 -0.87 -25.01 -8.20
CA ARG A 7 0.24 -25.25 -9.14
C ARG A 7 0.53 -24.01 -9.98
N LYS A 8 1.69 -23.96 -10.67
CA LYS A 8 2.12 -22.78 -11.44
C LYS A 8 1.05 -22.27 -12.42
N ALA A 9 0.44 -23.17 -13.20
CA ALA A 9 -0.63 -22.83 -14.14
C ALA A 9 -1.88 -22.25 -13.44
N GLU A 10 -2.29 -22.84 -12.33
CA GLU A 10 -3.43 -22.37 -11.53
C GLU A 10 -3.15 -21.01 -10.91
N ARG A 11 -1.92 -20.74 -10.46
CA ARG A 11 -1.53 -19.42 -9.93
C ARG A 11 -1.64 -18.35 -11.02
N LEU A 12 -1.18 -18.64 -12.23
CA LEU A 12 -1.31 -17.74 -13.37
C LEU A 12 -2.78 -17.47 -13.71
N GLU A 13 -3.63 -18.50 -13.73
CA GLU A 13 -5.05 -18.35 -14.01
C GLU A 13 -5.76 -17.51 -12.92
N ILE A 14 -5.47 -17.78 -11.64
CA ILE A 14 -6.02 -17.00 -10.53
C ILE A 14 -5.56 -15.55 -10.65
N LEU A 15 -4.27 -15.30 -10.90
CA LEU A 15 -3.73 -13.95 -11.02
C LEU A 15 -4.40 -13.18 -12.17
N ARG A 16 -4.44 -13.75 -13.38
CA ARG A 16 -5.12 -13.17 -14.55
C ARG A 16 -6.58 -12.83 -14.26
N ARG A 17 -7.33 -13.79 -13.73
CA ARG A 17 -8.75 -13.61 -13.40
C ARG A 17 -8.96 -12.50 -12.38
N GLN A 18 -8.07 -12.35 -11.40
CA GLN A 18 -8.22 -11.32 -10.37
C GLN A 18 -7.81 -9.95 -10.90
N LEU A 19 -6.71 -9.83 -11.64
CA LEU A 19 -6.32 -8.57 -12.29
C LEU A 19 -7.40 -8.08 -13.26
N HIS A 20 -8.01 -8.98 -14.06
CA HIS A 20 -9.09 -8.59 -14.95
C HIS A 20 -10.30 -7.95 -14.23
N LYS A 21 -10.55 -8.29 -12.95
CA LYS A 21 -11.61 -7.65 -12.16
C LYS A 21 -11.28 -6.22 -11.76
N PHE A 22 -10.01 -5.93 -11.48
CA PHE A 22 -9.57 -4.65 -10.95
C PHE A 22 -9.10 -3.67 -12.02
N PHE A 23 -8.73 -4.18 -13.20
CA PHE A 23 -8.26 -3.41 -14.34
C PHE A 23 -9.19 -3.58 -15.57
N PRO A 24 -10.49 -3.18 -15.46
CA PRO A 24 -11.49 -3.38 -16.50
C PRO A 24 -11.34 -2.42 -17.70
N ALA A 25 -10.21 -1.74 -17.87
CA ALA A 25 -9.96 -0.89 -19.04
C ALA A 25 -10.11 -1.67 -20.37
N ASN A 26 -10.00 -3.00 -20.32
CA ASN A 26 -10.23 -3.92 -21.45
C ASN A 26 -11.67 -4.50 -21.53
N ALA A 27 -12.59 -4.10 -20.65
CA ALA A 27 -13.96 -4.60 -20.60
C ALA A 27 -15.00 -3.48 -20.76
N LYS A 28 -16.05 -3.71 -21.57
CA LYS A 28 -17.16 -2.76 -21.75
C LYS A 28 -17.85 -2.50 -20.40
N ARG A 29 -17.72 -1.27 -19.88
CA ARG A 29 -18.30 -0.87 -18.58
C ARG A 29 -19.81 -0.67 -18.69
N SER A 30 -20.57 -1.17 -17.71
CA SER A 30 -22.02 -0.97 -17.66
C SER A 30 -22.40 0.50 -17.50
N THR A 31 -23.57 0.87 -17.99
CA THR A 31 -24.14 2.22 -17.87
C THR A 31 -24.32 2.64 -16.40
N LEU A 32 -24.66 1.71 -15.51
CA LEU A 32 -24.77 1.94 -14.07
C LEU A 32 -23.43 2.32 -13.43
N TYR A 33 -22.33 1.68 -13.84
CA TYR A 33 -20.99 2.03 -13.34
C TYR A 33 -20.60 3.46 -13.73
N LYS A 34 -20.88 3.85 -14.99
CA LYS A 34 -20.61 5.22 -15.47
C LYS A 34 -21.44 6.28 -14.72
N LEU A 35 -22.71 5.98 -14.44
CA LEU A 35 -23.59 6.87 -13.69
C LEU A 35 -23.15 7.00 -12.22
N ALA A 36 -22.88 5.89 -11.54
CA ALA A 36 -22.37 5.89 -10.17
C ALA A 36 -21.04 6.65 -10.07
N ARG A 37 -20.16 6.51 -11.06
CA ARG A 37 -18.92 7.29 -11.12
C ARG A 37 -19.19 8.79 -11.21
N ARG A 38 -20.10 9.21 -12.08
CA ARG A 38 -20.45 10.63 -12.27
C ARG A 38 -21.07 11.24 -10.99
N VAL A 39 -21.86 10.46 -10.26
CA VAL A 39 -22.53 10.91 -9.03
C VAL A 39 -21.60 10.89 -7.81
N PHE A 40 -20.75 9.87 -7.68
CA PHE A 40 -19.90 9.65 -6.49
C PHE A 40 -18.44 10.07 -6.68
N GLY A 41 -18.07 10.66 -7.83
CA GLY A 41 -16.71 11.16 -8.08
C GLY A 41 -15.62 10.09 -8.00
N ARG A 42 -15.87 8.88 -8.51
CA ARG A 42 -14.87 7.79 -8.43
C ARG A 42 -13.72 7.98 -9.44
N PRO A 43 -12.46 7.72 -9.04
CA PRO A 43 -11.32 7.75 -9.96
C PRO A 43 -11.46 6.70 -11.06
N GLU A 44 -10.84 6.94 -12.22
CA GLU A 44 -10.73 5.93 -13.28
C GLU A 44 -10.03 4.69 -12.72
N PRO A 45 -10.46 3.46 -13.06
CA PRO A 45 -9.70 2.30 -12.68
C PRO A 45 -8.36 2.28 -13.43
N PRO A 46 -7.30 1.77 -12.80
CA PRO A 46 -5.99 1.74 -13.41
C PRO A 46 -5.96 0.86 -14.66
N VAL A 47 -5.01 1.15 -15.55
CA VAL A 47 -4.75 0.39 -16.77
C VAL A 47 -3.72 -0.69 -16.50
N LEU A 48 -3.99 -1.91 -16.96
CA LEU A 48 -3.03 -3.01 -16.89
C LEU A 48 -2.13 -2.95 -18.14
N CYS A 49 -0.86 -2.59 -17.95
CA CYS A 49 0.17 -2.55 -18.99
C CYS A 49 1.20 -3.69 -18.86
N ALA A 50 1.09 -4.53 -17.82
CA ALA A 50 1.94 -5.71 -17.66
C ALA A 50 1.72 -6.71 -18.80
N SER A 51 2.81 -7.22 -19.36
CA SER A 51 2.80 -8.23 -20.43
C SER A 51 2.44 -9.61 -19.89
N ASP A 52 2.12 -10.54 -20.80
CA ASP A 52 1.90 -11.94 -20.42
C ASP A 52 3.14 -12.59 -19.78
N ALA A 53 4.34 -12.19 -20.21
CA ALA A 53 5.59 -12.62 -19.59
C ALA A 53 5.70 -12.13 -18.14
N ASP A 54 5.34 -10.87 -17.87
CA ASP A 54 5.32 -10.32 -16.51
C ASP A 54 4.32 -11.08 -15.60
N LEU A 55 3.18 -11.49 -16.15
CA LEU A 55 2.20 -12.30 -15.42
C LEU A 55 2.73 -13.72 -15.11
N MET A 56 3.48 -14.31 -16.04
CA MET A 56 4.13 -15.61 -15.83
C MET A 56 5.20 -15.54 -14.73
N ASP A 57 6.06 -14.51 -14.78
CA ASP A 57 7.06 -14.24 -13.74
C ASP A 57 6.42 -14.04 -12.37
N ALA A 58 5.34 -13.24 -12.31
CA ALA A 58 4.61 -13.01 -11.06
C ALA A 58 3.94 -14.30 -10.53
N ALA A 59 3.42 -15.15 -11.40
CA ALA A 59 2.85 -16.44 -11.02
C ALA A 59 3.93 -17.42 -10.51
N GLU A 60 5.13 -17.36 -11.05
CA GLU A 60 6.29 -18.11 -10.57
C GLU A 60 6.74 -17.62 -9.19
N ALA A 61 6.93 -16.31 -9.03
CA ALA A 61 7.35 -15.70 -7.78
C ALA A 61 6.35 -15.86 -6.61
N THR A 62 5.07 -16.17 -6.91
CA THR A 62 4.04 -16.46 -5.91
C THR A 62 3.98 -17.93 -5.48
N GLU A 63 5.04 -18.70 -5.71
CA GLU A 63 5.14 -20.06 -5.20
C GLU A 63 4.85 -20.15 -3.69
N GLY A 64 4.10 -21.18 -3.32
CA GLY A 64 3.64 -21.40 -1.95
C GLY A 64 2.49 -20.50 -1.50
N PHE A 65 2.00 -19.57 -2.33
CA PHE A 65 0.82 -18.76 -2.01
C PHE A 65 -0.45 -19.56 -2.17
N SER A 66 -1.40 -19.42 -1.23
CA SER A 66 -2.76 -19.91 -1.43
C SER A 66 -3.52 -19.03 -2.44
N GLY A 67 -4.55 -19.57 -3.08
CA GLY A 67 -5.39 -18.81 -4.00
C GLY A 67 -5.97 -17.52 -3.38
N ARG A 68 -6.24 -17.52 -2.07
CA ARG A 68 -6.69 -16.32 -1.34
C ARG A 68 -5.59 -15.26 -1.20
N GLN A 69 -4.34 -15.67 -1.01
CA GLN A 69 -3.21 -14.74 -0.98
C GLN A 69 -3.00 -14.11 -2.36
N ILE A 70 -3.12 -14.88 -3.44
CA ILE A 70 -3.04 -14.38 -4.82
C ILE A 70 -4.20 -13.40 -5.10
N GLY A 71 -5.41 -13.68 -4.62
CA GLY A 71 -6.52 -12.73 -4.72
C GLY A 71 -6.25 -11.39 -4.03
N LYS A 72 -5.61 -11.41 -2.86
CA LYS A 72 -5.22 -10.19 -2.12
C LYS A 72 -4.05 -9.45 -2.78
N LEU A 73 -3.20 -10.15 -3.53
CA LEU A 73 -2.13 -9.53 -4.30
C LEU A 73 -2.72 -8.60 -5.38
N ALA A 74 -3.74 -9.04 -6.11
CA ALA A 74 -4.35 -8.22 -7.17
C ALA A 74 -4.96 -6.91 -6.63
N SER A 75 -5.64 -6.96 -5.48
CA SER A 75 -6.14 -5.74 -4.82
C SER A 75 -5.01 -4.83 -4.33
N ALA A 76 -3.88 -5.40 -3.90
CA ALA A 76 -2.71 -4.61 -3.49
C ALA A 76 -2.03 -3.96 -4.70
N ALA A 77 -1.97 -4.65 -5.84
CA ALA A 77 -1.43 -4.12 -7.08
C ALA A 77 -2.29 -2.96 -7.61
N GLN A 78 -3.61 -3.05 -7.48
CA GLN A 78 -4.51 -1.93 -7.80
C GLN A 78 -4.25 -0.71 -6.89
N ALA A 79 -4.06 -0.94 -5.59
CA ALA A 79 -3.74 0.14 -4.65
C ALA A 79 -2.38 0.79 -4.96
N ALA A 80 -1.38 -0.01 -5.33
CA ALA A 80 -0.07 0.49 -5.75
C ALA A 80 -0.18 1.35 -7.02
N ALA A 81 -0.97 0.93 -8.01
CA ALA A 81 -1.19 1.69 -9.23
C ALA A 81 -1.80 3.08 -8.96
N PHE A 82 -2.74 3.17 -8.01
CA PHE A 82 -3.30 4.45 -7.59
C PHE A 82 -2.32 5.30 -6.76
N ALA A 83 -1.48 4.68 -5.93
CA ALA A 83 -0.56 5.41 -5.05
C ALA A 83 0.60 6.08 -5.80
N CYS A 84 0.94 5.60 -7.00
CA CYS A 84 2.01 6.16 -7.82
C CYS A 84 1.57 7.32 -8.74
N GLU A 85 0.29 7.68 -8.73
CA GLU A 85 -0.28 8.64 -9.67
C GLU A 85 -0.11 10.09 -9.14
N GLY A 86 0.77 10.87 -9.80
CA GLY A 86 0.96 12.31 -9.53
C GLY A 86 0.26 13.25 -10.52
N SER A 87 0.08 12.84 -11.79
CA SER A 87 -0.62 13.65 -12.82
C SER A 87 -0.95 12.93 -14.15
N GLY A 88 -0.77 11.62 -14.28
CA GLY A 88 -1.06 10.81 -15.49
C GLY A 88 -2.04 9.68 -15.17
N ASP A 89 -2.34 8.78 -16.11
CA ASP A 89 -3.21 7.61 -15.83
C ASP A 89 -2.53 6.60 -14.88
N ALA A 90 -3.28 6.03 -13.92
CA ALA A 90 -2.81 5.02 -13.00
C ALA A 90 -2.52 3.73 -13.78
N VAL A 91 -1.26 3.33 -13.86
CA VAL A 91 -0.82 2.18 -14.66
C VAL A 91 -0.20 1.13 -13.75
N LEU A 92 -0.57 -0.13 -13.97
CA LEU A 92 0.14 -1.29 -13.45
C LEU A 92 1.00 -1.90 -14.55
N ASP A 93 2.30 -1.62 -14.52
CA ASP A 93 3.30 -2.24 -15.38
C ASP A 93 3.95 -3.47 -14.73
N GLY A 94 4.83 -4.16 -15.47
CA GLY A 94 5.53 -5.34 -14.98
C GLY A 94 6.44 -5.06 -13.78
N ALA A 95 7.07 -3.89 -13.71
CA ALA A 95 7.96 -3.51 -12.62
C ALA A 95 7.19 -3.31 -11.31
N MET A 96 6.07 -2.60 -11.35
CA MET A 96 5.18 -2.39 -10.22
C MET A 96 4.54 -3.69 -9.75
N LEU A 97 4.12 -4.56 -10.69
CA LEU A 97 3.61 -5.88 -10.35
C LEU A 97 4.68 -6.71 -9.61
N ARG A 98 5.92 -6.74 -10.11
CA ARG A 98 7.04 -7.45 -9.49
C ARG A 98 7.34 -6.91 -8.08
N ALA A 99 7.39 -5.60 -7.91
CA ALA A 99 7.59 -4.96 -6.61
C ALA A 99 6.47 -5.31 -5.62
N THR A 100 5.22 -5.29 -6.07
CA THR A 100 4.05 -5.65 -5.24
C THR A 100 4.11 -7.11 -4.80
N VAL A 101 4.51 -8.03 -5.71
CA VAL A 101 4.71 -9.44 -5.39
C VAL A 101 5.78 -9.60 -4.32
N GLU A 102 6.93 -8.96 -4.49
CA GLU A 102 8.04 -9.06 -3.54
C GLU A 102 7.64 -8.54 -2.16
N GLN A 103 6.99 -7.38 -2.09
CA GLN A 103 6.46 -6.86 -0.83
C GLN A 103 5.50 -7.85 -0.14
N LYS A 104 4.66 -8.57 -0.90
CA LYS A 104 3.77 -9.59 -0.33
C LYS A 104 4.50 -10.86 0.11
N ARG A 105 5.60 -11.23 -0.55
CA ARG A 105 6.48 -12.33 -0.12
C ARG A 105 7.15 -11.98 1.20
N ASP A 106 7.70 -10.78 1.32
CA ASP A 106 8.30 -10.28 2.55
C ASP A 106 7.28 -10.22 3.69
N GLN A 107 6.09 -9.67 3.42
CA GLN A 107 5.01 -9.64 4.42
C GLN A 107 4.64 -11.05 4.90
N LYS A 108 4.59 -12.04 3.98
CA LYS A 108 4.32 -13.44 4.33
C LYS A 108 5.46 -14.04 5.15
N ARG A 109 6.72 -13.80 4.76
CA ARG A 109 7.91 -14.29 5.46
C ARG A 109 7.99 -13.70 6.87
N SER A 110 7.81 -12.39 7.02
CA SER A 110 7.78 -11.70 8.31
C SER A 110 6.65 -12.22 9.20
N LYS A 111 5.46 -12.45 8.64
CA LYS A 111 4.34 -13.06 9.39
C LYS A 111 4.67 -14.49 9.83
N ALA A 112 5.29 -15.28 8.98
CA ALA A 112 5.70 -16.64 9.33
C ALA A 112 6.78 -16.64 10.43
N ALA A 113 7.78 -15.77 10.33
CA ALA A 113 8.80 -15.59 11.34
C ALA A 113 8.20 -15.14 12.68
N PHE A 114 7.29 -14.17 12.66
CA PHE A 114 6.57 -13.72 13.86
C PHE A 114 5.77 -14.84 14.52
N LEU A 115 5.01 -15.62 13.73
CA LEU A 115 4.25 -16.77 14.25
C LEU A 115 5.15 -17.88 14.78
N THR A 116 6.32 -18.09 14.17
CA THR A 116 7.32 -19.06 14.64
C THR A 116 7.96 -18.59 15.95
N GLY A 117 8.26 -17.30 16.08
CA GLY A 117 8.73 -16.69 17.32
C GLY A 117 7.71 -16.78 18.46
N ILE A 118 6.42 -16.64 18.17
CA ILE A 118 5.33 -16.88 19.13
C ILE A 118 5.26 -18.37 19.52
N ARG A 119 5.39 -19.28 18.56
CA ARG A 119 5.29 -20.74 18.81
C ARG A 119 6.53 -21.32 19.51
N GLY A 120 7.69 -20.67 19.39
CA GLY A 120 8.96 -21.13 19.94
C GLY A 120 9.34 -20.56 21.32
N GLY A 121 8.44 -19.82 22.00
CA GLY A 121 8.83 -19.03 23.18
C GLY A 121 7.90 -19.10 24.39
N THR A 122 8.03 -20.15 25.19
CA THR A 122 8.07 -19.98 26.65
C THR A 122 9.46 -19.45 27.03
N ALA A 123 9.66 -18.14 27.07
CA ALA A 123 10.65 -17.47 27.92
C ALA A 123 10.50 -15.95 27.78
N ARG A 124 10.42 -15.26 28.93
CA ARG A 124 10.51 -13.81 29.06
C ARG A 124 11.67 -13.26 28.22
N GLY A 125 11.35 -12.43 27.24
CA GLY A 125 12.32 -11.67 26.46
C GLY A 125 11.59 -10.52 25.76
N SER A 126 11.75 -9.32 26.34
CA SER A 126 11.37 -8.00 25.83
C SER A 126 10.66 -7.93 24.47
N ILE A 127 9.39 -7.54 24.50
CA ILE A 127 8.74 -6.88 23.36
C ILE A 127 9.61 -5.67 23.01
N PRO A 128 10.10 -5.51 21.76
CA PRO A 128 10.66 -4.23 21.35
C PRO A 128 9.50 -3.22 21.37
N GLN A 129 9.45 -2.41 22.42
CA GLN A 129 8.65 -1.21 22.46
C GLN A 129 9.18 -0.32 21.34
N ALA A 130 8.53 -0.33 20.19
CA ALA A 130 8.65 0.77 19.25
C ALA A 130 8.09 1.99 19.99
N THR A 131 8.97 2.76 20.61
CA THR A 131 8.65 4.05 21.21
C THR A 131 8.17 4.96 20.09
N VAL A 132 6.86 5.02 19.89
CA VAL A 132 6.22 6.09 19.15
C VAL A 132 6.27 7.31 20.06
N SER A 133 7.33 8.11 19.92
CA SER A 133 7.41 9.42 20.55
C SER A 133 6.40 10.35 19.88
N ILE A 134 5.18 10.39 20.42
CA ILE A 134 4.21 11.43 20.07
C ILE A 134 4.67 12.70 20.78
N SER A 135 5.43 13.53 20.07
CA SER A 135 5.75 14.89 20.51
C SER A 135 4.47 15.72 20.51
N ALA A 136 3.85 15.85 21.68
CA ALA A 136 2.78 16.79 21.93
C ALA A 136 3.37 18.20 21.99
N ALA A 137 3.47 18.87 20.85
CA ALA A 137 3.73 20.30 20.79
C ALA A 137 2.51 21.07 21.33
N ARG A 138 2.43 21.19 22.65
CA ARG A 138 1.56 22.16 23.31
C ARG A 138 2.16 23.55 23.09
N GLY A 139 1.61 24.30 22.14
CA GLY A 139 1.83 25.73 22.00
C GLY A 139 1.29 26.46 23.23
N GLY A 140 2.18 26.70 24.20
CA GLY A 140 1.96 27.59 25.32
C GLY A 140 2.49 28.97 24.98
N VAL A 141 1.59 29.92 24.78
CA VAL A 141 1.88 31.36 24.64
C VAL A 141 2.49 31.85 25.95
N HIS A 142 3.77 32.24 25.92
CA HIS A 142 4.39 33.01 27.00
C HIS A 142 4.68 34.42 26.49
N HIS A 143 3.87 35.38 26.96
CA HIS A 143 4.18 36.79 26.90
C HIS A 143 5.28 37.11 27.92
N SER A 144 6.52 37.26 27.43
CA SER A 144 7.61 37.80 28.25
C SER A 144 7.76 39.29 27.99
N LYS A 145 7.28 40.05 28.97
CA LYS A 145 7.46 41.48 29.20
C LYS A 145 8.94 41.77 29.43
N ALA A 146 9.58 42.47 28.50
CA ALA A 146 10.92 43.03 28.69
C ALA A 146 10.82 44.56 28.82
N ALA A 147 11.16 45.05 30.00
CA ALA A 147 11.30 46.46 30.30
C ALA A 147 12.52 47.03 29.57
N GLN A 148 12.39 48.23 29.01
CA GLN A 148 13.52 49.06 28.58
C GLN A 148 13.51 50.39 29.38
N PRO A 149 14.68 50.88 29.80
CA PRO A 149 14.81 52.00 30.74
C PRO A 149 14.64 53.38 30.09
N LYS A 150 14.24 54.35 30.94
CA LYS A 150 14.11 55.78 30.65
C LYS A 150 15.47 56.51 30.58
N GLY A 151 15.49 57.58 29.79
CA GLY A 151 16.44 58.71 29.85
C GLY A 151 17.30 58.81 28.58
N ASP A 152 17.51 59.96 27.95
CA ASP A 152 17.08 61.33 28.20
C ASP A 152 17.30 62.18 26.92
N ALA A 153 16.77 63.39 26.94
CA ALA A 153 16.69 64.44 25.93
C ALA A 153 17.90 64.67 24.98
N SER A 154 17.66 65.10 23.73
CA SER A 154 17.47 66.52 23.41
C SER A 154 17.61 66.84 21.90
N LYS A 155 16.80 67.83 21.48
CA LYS A 155 17.03 68.88 20.45
C LYS A 155 17.16 68.51 18.97
N GLY A 156 16.35 69.21 18.16
CA GLY A 156 16.90 69.93 17.01
C GLY A 156 15.94 70.16 15.85
N ALA A 157 15.29 71.34 15.89
CA ALA A 157 14.73 72.15 14.79
C ALA A 157 13.63 71.56 13.90
#